data_AF-A0A6P2CBC9-F1
#
_entry.id   AF-A0A6P2CBC9-F1
#
_cell.length_a   1.000
_cell.length_b   1.000
_cell.length_c   1.000
_cell.angle_alpha   90.00
_cell.angle_beta   90.00
_cell.angle_gamma   90.00
#
_symmetry.space_group_name_H-M   'P 1'
#
loop_
_entity.id
_entity.type
_entity.pdbx_description
1 polymer ?
#
loop_
_entity_poly.entity_id
_entity_poly.type
_entity_poly.pdbx_seq_one_letter_code
_entity_poly.pdbx_strand_id
1 'polypeptide(L)'
;MARGLLRTTTTSFQTDLIGKFTIVGYVALAEDAVTWAVRDVAAKGQTVTYAPKSLTLAQLKAIFLCTATTWGQVGGTKGRPIKPYLPQTGSGTLSFWLKALGITTAGSCVNESLEENQGLSKQFNSPNAIFIYSVGDWIAQKYNSPLPGRKPAAGQNAFGTDQVGYLGLGKINGVSALTVAKVPAINKGFRVTGFTRTLYDIVRYQAKGDHVPANLDRILGRAGYFCHNTTATKAIESYGFLPALTCGSVS
;
A
#
# COMPACT_ATOMS: atom_id res chain seq x y z
N MET A 1 -1.34 -25.21 -6.28
CA MET A 1 -2.25 -25.08 -5.12
C MET A 1 -1.42 -25.21 -3.85
N ALA A 2 -1.12 -24.11 -3.18
CA ALA A 2 -0.66 -24.11 -1.80
C ALA A 2 -1.33 -22.91 -1.12
N ARG A 3 -2.32 -23.21 -0.27
CA ARG A 3 -3.10 -22.23 0.50
C ARG A 3 -2.22 -21.72 1.63
N GLY A 4 -1.81 -20.45 1.57
CA GLY A 4 -1.16 -19.74 2.68
C GLY A 4 -2.22 -19.18 3.63
N LEU A 5 -2.32 -19.79 4.81
CA LEU A 5 -3.20 -19.41 5.91
C LEU A 5 -2.77 -18.04 6.49
N LEU A 6 -3.71 -17.09 6.59
CA LEU A 6 -3.57 -15.94 7.50
C LEU A 6 -3.57 -16.46 8.95
N ARG A 7 -2.56 -16.13 9.76
CA ARG A 7 -2.70 -16.12 11.23
C ARG A 7 -1.91 -14.99 11.88
N THR A 8 -2.55 -14.38 12.88
CA THR A 8 -2.06 -13.31 13.73
C THR A 8 -1.23 -13.83 14.91
N THR A 9 -0.21 -13.04 15.25
CA THR A 9 0.64 -13.01 16.46
C THR A 9 1.66 -14.15 16.67
N THR A 10 2.93 -13.69 16.58
CA THR A 10 4.20 -14.23 17.09
C THR A 10 4.67 -15.55 16.47
N THR A 11 5.72 -15.47 15.64
CA THR A 11 6.46 -16.57 15.01
C THR A 11 5.67 -17.44 14.02
N SER A 12 6.03 -17.36 12.73
CA SER A 12 5.54 -18.29 11.70
C SER A 12 6.57 -19.41 11.45
N PHE A 13 6.06 -20.63 11.26
CA PHE A 13 6.87 -21.80 10.93
C PHE A 13 6.89 -21.98 9.41
N GLN A 14 8.08 -21.99 8.81
CA GLN A 14 8.25 -22.36 7.40
C GLN A 14 9.10 -23.63 7.31
N THR A 15 8.60 -24.63 6.59
CA THR A 15 9.34 -25.87 6.30
C THR A 15 10.32 -25.62 5.16
N ASP A 16 11.61 -25.75 5.45
CA ASP A 16 12.65 -25.70 4.42
C ASP A 16 12.71 -27.05 3.66
N LEU A 17 13.39 -27.09 2.51
CA LEU A 17 13.46 -28.25 1.58
C LEU A 17 14.02 -29.56 2.20
N ILE A 18 14.47 -29.52 3.45
CA ILE A 18 15.01 -30.65 4.22
C ILE A 18 14.19 -31.01 5.47
N GLY A 19 12.96 -30.50 5.60
CA GLY A 19 12.04 -30.88 6.68
C GLY A 19 12.40 -30.31 8.08
N LYS A 20 13.33 -29.35 8.15
CA LYS A 20 13.60 -28.62 9.41
C LYS A 20 12.66 -27.41 9.53
N PHE A 21 11.90 -27.36 10.61
CA PHE A 21 11.13 -26.19 11.00
C PHE A 21 12.10 -25.05 11.33
N THR A 22 12.11 -24.03 10.49
CA THR A 22 12.84 -22.79 10.79
C THR A 22 11.82 -21.75 11.19
N ILE A 23 11.98 -21.22 12.40
CA ILE A 23 11.21 -20.06 12.85
C ILE A 23 11.73 -18.86 12.05
N VAL A 24 10.83 -18.08 11.47
CA VAL A 24 11.18 -16.81 10.82
C VAL A 24 10.82 -15.63 11.71
N GLY A 25 11.62 -14.57 11.61
CA GLY A 25 11.37 -13.28 12.25
C GLY A 25 11.03 -12.24 11.20
N TYR A 26 10.07 -11.38 11.51
CA TYR A 26 9.71 -10.23 10.67
C TYR A 26 10.37 -8.98 11.22
N VAL A 27 11.41 -8.50 10.55
CA VAL A 27 12.19 -7.33 10.96
C VAL A 27 11.57 -6.07 10.35
N ALA A 28 11.09 -5.15 11.19
CA ALA A 28 10.48 -3.91 10.73
C ALA A 28 11.51 -3.05 9.98
N LEU A 29 11.20 -2.61 8.76
CA LEU A 29 12.10 -1.81 7.93
C LEU A 29 11.53 -0.42 7.66
N ALA A 30 10.31 -0.40 7.13
CA ALA A 30 9.66 0.81 6.65
C ALA A 30 8.18 0.81 7.03
N GLU A 31 7.48 1.89 6.71
CA GLU A 31 6.04 2.00 6.81
C GLU A 31 5.47 2.47 5.47
N ASP A 32 4.33 1.90 5.13
CA ASP A 32 3.54 2.29 3.97
C ASP A 32 2.16 2.76 4.43
N ALA A 33 1.59 3.71 3.70
CA ALA A 33 0.20 4.09 3.84
C ALA A 33 -0.60 3.46 2.70
N VAL A 34 -1.82 3.04 2.96
CA VAL A 34 -2.74 2.57 1.91
C VAL A 34 -3.94 3.50 1.90
N THR A 35 -4.30 4.01 0.73
CA THR A 35 -5.52 4.82 0.59
C THR A 35 -6.34 4.33 -0.59
N TRP A 36 -7.54 4.86 -0.75
CA TRP A 36 -8.33 4.62 -1.95
C TRP A 36 -7.88 5.55 -3.08
N ALA A 37 -8.03 5.09 -4.31
CA ALA A 37 -7.69 5.84 -5.51
C ALA A 37 -8.85 5.79 -6.50
N VAL A 38 -8.99 6.86 -7.27
CA VAL A 38 -9.98 7.00 -8.34
C VAL A 38 -9.31 7.59 -9.56
N ARG A 39 -10.01 7.59 -10.68
CA ARG A 39 -9.54 8.26 -11.88
C ARG A 39 -9.25 9.74 -11.59
N ASP A 40 -8.03 10.18 -11.88
CA ASP A 40 -7.55 11.55 -11.69
C ASP A 40 -7.10 12.20 -13.02
N VAL A 41 -7.04 11.42 -14.09
CA VAL A 41 -6.75 11.91 -15.44
C VAL A 41 -7.81 11.43 -16.44
N ALA A 42 -8.22 12.33 -17.33
CA ALA A 42 -9.23 12.08 -18.34
C ALA A 42 -8.93 12.83 -19.64
N ALA A 43 -9.41 12.28 -20.76
CA ALA A 43 -9.40 13.02 -22.03
C ALA A 43 -10.29 14.27 -21.94
N LYS A 44 -9.98 15.29 -22.74
CA LYS A 44 -10.75 16.55 -22.77
C LYS A 44 -12.24 16.27 -22.97
N GLY A 45 -13.07 16.90 -22.13
CA GLY A 45 -14.53 16.75 -22.17
C GLY A 45 -15.08 15.53 -21.43
N GLN A 46 -14.23 14.66 -20.87
CA GLN A 46 -14.67 13.54 -20.03
C GLN A 46 -14.62 13.90 -18.55
N THR A 47 -15.56 13.36 -17.77
CA THR A 47 -15.51 13.45 -16.31
C THR A 47 -14.31 12.68 -15.76
N VAL A 48 -13.51 13.35 -14.92
CA VAL A 48 -12.38 12.73 -14.22
C VAL A 48 -12.88 11.69 -13.23
N THR A 49 -13.67 12.10 -12.23
CA THR A 49 -14.27 11.18 -11.23
C THR A 49 -15.63 11.67 -10.77
N TYR A 50 -16.48 10.74 -10.33
CA TYR A 50 -17.73 11.05 -9.61
C TYR A 50 -17.58 10.96 -8.09
N ALA A 51 -16.42 10.55 -7.60
CA ALA A 51 -16.12 10.43 -6.18
C ALA A 51 -16.07 11.80 -5.48
N PRO A 52 -16.40 11.87 -4.17
CA PRO A 52 -16.12 13.04 -3.37
C PRO A 52 -14.60 13.25 -3.20
N LYS A 53 -14.18 14.42 -2.71
CA LYS A 53 -12.76 14.69 -2.40
C LYS A 53 -12.21 13.88 -1.23
N SER A 54 -13.08 13.38 -0.36
CA SER A 54 -12.73 12.58 0.80
C SER A 54 -13.85 11.58 1.07
N LEU A 55 -13.50 10.40 1.58
CA LEU A 55 -14.43 9.42 2.11
C LEU A 55 -14.15 9.20 3.59
N THR A 56 -15.20 8.91 4.37
CA THR A 56 -15.05 8.45 5.74
C THR A 56 -14.79 6.95 5.80
N LEU A 57 -14.30 6.46 6.94
CA LEU A 57 -14.20 5.02 7.23
C LEU A 57 -15.52 4.27 6.96
N ALA A 58 -16.63 4.82 7.45
CA ALA A 58 -17.96 4.22 7.29
C ALA A 58 -18.39 4.19 5.81
N GLN A 59 -18.08 5.23 5.04
CA GLN A 59 -18.38 5.28 3.61
C GLN A 59 -17.52 4.27 2.82
N LEU A 60 -16.22 4.20 3.10
CA LEU A 60 -15.35 3.19 2.48
C LEU A 60 -15.84 1.78 2.80
N LYS A 61 -16.19 1.52 4.06
CA LYS A 61 -16.77 0.24 4.48
C LYS A 61 -18.06 -0.06 3.72
N ALA A 62 -18.96 0.91 3.60
CA ALA A 62 -20.22 0.75 2.87
C ALA A 62 -20.02 0.45 1.37
N ILE A 63 -19.02 1.07 0.75
CA ILE A 63 -18.64 0.81 -0.66
C ILE A 63 -18.17 -0.65 -0.82
N PHE A 64 -17.20 -1.09 0.00
CA PHE A 64 -16.61 -2.41 -0.13
C PHE A 64 -17.48 -3.55 0.42
N LEU A 65 -18.54 -3.24 1.18
CA LEU A 65 -19.62 -4.17 1.53
C LEU A 65 -20.81 -4.10 0.56
N CYS A 66 -20.75 -3.25 -0.47
CA CYS A 66 -21.81 -3.05 -1.46
C CYS A 66 -23.15 -2.57 -0.88
N THR A 67 -23.15 -1.94 0.30
CA THR A 67 -24.33 -1.28 0.87
C THR A 67 -24.49 0.15 0.35
N ALA A 68 -23.40 0.78 -0.10
CA ALA A 68 -23.42 1.96 -0.94
C ALA A 68 -23.01 1.60 -2.37
N THR A 69 -23.93 1.73 -3.32
CA THR A 69 -23.75 1.34 -4.72
C THR A 69 -23.72 2.53 -5.68
N THR A 70 -24.00 3.74 -5.18
CA THR A 70 -23.90 4.99 -5.94
C THR A 70 -23.07 6.04 -5.21
N TRP A 71 -22.35 6.87 -5.96
CA TRP A 71 -21.49 7.91 -5.42
C TRP A 71 -22.28 8.95 -4.59
N GLY A 72 -23.54 9.21 -4.94
CA GLY A 72 -24.42 10.09 -4.17
C GLY A 72 -24.62 9.65 -2.71
N GLN A 73 -24.61 8.35 -2.42
CA GLN A 73 -24.76 7.82 -1.04
C GLN A 73 -23.55 8.12 -0.15
N VAL A 74 -22.41 8.46 -0.76
CA VAL A 74 -21.15 8.74 -0.05
C VAL A 74 -20.66 10.18 -0.29
N GLY A 75 -21.54 11.07 -0.75
CA GLY A 75 -21.22 12.50 -0.94
C GLY A 75 -20.58 12.86 -2.28
N GLY A 76 -20.51 11.93 -3.22
CA GLY A 76 -20.12 12.17 -4.60
C GLY A 76 -21.30 12.56 -5.49
N THR A 77 -21.17 12.31 -6.80
CA THR A 77 -22.19 12.69 -7.79
C THR A 77 -23.44 11.81 -7.69
N LYS A 78 -24.62 12.42 -7.55
CA LYS A 78 -25.91 11.72 -7.43
C LYS A 78 -26.22 10.83 -8.64
N GLY A 79 -26.78 9.64 -8.39
CA GLY A 79 -27.22 8.70 -9.42
C GLY A 79 -26.10 7.99 -10.20
N ARG A 80 -24.82 8.24 -9.88
CA ARG A 80 -23.68 7.60 -10.56
C ARG A 80 -23.28 6.32 -9.83
N PRO A 81 -23.14 5.17 -10.51
CA PRO A 81 -22.81 3.92 -9.87
C PRO A 81 -21.35 3.90 -9.37
N ILE A 82 -21.08 3.08 -8.36
CA ILE A 82 -19.72 2.79 -7.91
C ILE A 82 -19.27 1.46 -8.51
N LYS A 83 -18.04 1.41 -9.02
CA LYS A 83 -17.38 0.18 -9.49
C LYS A 83 -16.17 -0.09 -8.59
N PRO A 84 -16.35 -0.82 -7.47
CA PRO A 84 -15.26 -1.11 -6.57
C PRO A 84 -14.41 -2.26 -7.10
N TYR A 85 -13.10 -2.03 -7.09
CA TYR A 85 -12.10 -3.04 -7.40
C TYR A 85 -11.20 -3.22 -6.19
N LEU A 86 -10.66 -4.42 -6.06
CA LEU A 86 -9.69 -4.79 -5.04
C LEU A 86 -8.59 -5.66 -5.65
N PRO A 87 -7.43 -5.76 -4.98
CA PRO A 87 -6.39 -6.64 -5.42
C PRO A 87 -6.84 -8.09 -5.50
N GLN A 88 -6.10 -8.90 -6.23
CA GLN A 88 -6.28 -10.35 -6.27
C GLN A 88 -6.24 -10.96 -4.87
N THR A 89 -7.00 -12.05 -4.70
CA THR A 89 -7.02 -12.82 -3.46
C THR A 89 -5.60 -13.26 -3.05
N GLY A 90 -5.24 -13.02 -1.79
CA GLY A 90 -3.90 -13.32 -1.26
C GLY A 90 -2.96 -12.12 -1.23
N SER A 91 -3.32 -10.98 -1.82
CA SER A 91 -2.54 -9.75 -1.68
C SER A 91 -2.46 -9.30 -0.21
N GLY A 92 -1.26 -8.93 0.21
CA GLY A 92 -1.03 -8.32 1.53
C GLY A 92 -1.72 -6.96 1.67
N THR A 93 -1.81 -6.20 0.58
CA THR A 93 -2.50 -4.89 0.53
C THR A 93 -4.01 -5.06 0.68
N LEU A 94 -4.59 -6.06 0.01
CA LEU A 94 -5.99 -6.45 0.23
C LEU A 94 -6.25 -6.81 1.69
N SER A 95 -5.44 -7.72 2.24
CA SER A 95 -5.61 -8.24 3.60
C SER A 95 -5.52 -7.12 4.64
N PHE A 96 -4.55 -6.21 4.48
CA PHE A 96 -4.41 -5.03 5.33
C PHE A 96 -5.63 -4.11 5.24
N TRP A 97 -6.07 -3.78 4.01
CA TRP A 97 -7.18 -2.86 3.77
C TRP A 97 -8.50 -3.37 4.37
N LEU A 98 -8.84 -4.63 4.13
CA LEU A 98 -10.06 -5.24 4.68
C LEU A 98 -10.01 -5.29 6.20
N LYS A 99 -8.86 -5.64 6.79
CA LYS A 99 -8.68 -5.60 8.25
C LYS A 99 -8.86 -4.20 8.81
N ALA A 100 -8.27 -3.18 8.18
CA ALA A 100 -8.40 -1.78 8.62
C ALA A 100 -9.85 -1.27 8.56
N LEU A 101 -10.65 -1.77 7.61
CA LEU A 101 -12.10 -1.47 7.53
C LEU A 101 -12.97 -2.36 8.44
N GLY A 102 -12.40 -3.39 9.06
CA GLY A 102 -13.15 -4.42 9.77
C GLY A 102 -14.13 -5.15 8.86
N ILE A 103 -13.67 -5.51 7.66
CA ILE A 103 -14.39 -6.34 6.67
C ILE A 103 -13.72 -7.71 6.63
N THR A 104 -14.51 -8.77 6.75
CA THR A 104 -14.03 -10.16 6.61
C THR A 104 -14.14 -10.65 5.17
N THR A 105 -15.18 -10.24 4.47
CA THR A 105 -15.46 -10.63 3.08
C THR A 105 -15.99 -9.42 2.34
N ALA A 106 -15.41 -9.10 1.17
CA ALA A 106 -15.90 -8.03 0.33
C ALA A 106 -17.31 -8.36 -0.21
N GLY A 107 -18.10 -7.32 -0.48
CA GLY A 107 -19.43 -7.48 -1.06
C GLY A 107 -19.37 -7.96 -2.51
N SER A 108 -20.46 -8.56 -2.99
CA SER A 108 -20.53 -9.20 -4.31
C SER A 108 -20.35 -8.25 -5.52
N CYS A 109 -20.48 -6.94 -5.32
CA CYS A 109 -20.23 -5.93 -6.35
C CYS A 109 -18.74 -5.62 -6.53
N VAL A 110 -17.86 -6.09 -5.63
CA VAL A 110 -16.43 -5.86 -5.68
C VAL A 110 -15.75 -6.86 -6.60
N ASN A 111 -14.88 -6.37 -7.47
CA ASN A 111 -14.07 -7.21 -8.34
C ASN A 111 -12.62 -7.32 -7.81
N GLU A 112 -12.24 -8.50 -7.33
CA GLU A 112 -10.92 -8.85 -6.77
C GLU A 112 -9.99 -9.49 -7.83
N SER A 113 -9.56 -8.72 -8.82
CA SER A 113 -8.72 -9.26 -9.91
C SER A 113 -7.63 -8.34 -10.45
N LEU A 114 -7.53 -7.11 -9.95
CA LEU A 114 -6.58 -6.13 -10.47
C LEU A 114 -5.33 -6.10 -9.62
N GLU A 115 -4.16 -5.90 -10.20
CA GLU A 115 -2.90 -5.85 -9.44
C GLU A 115 -2.84 -4.61 -8.53
N GLU A 116 -2.36 -4.77 -7.30
CA GLU A 116 -2.28 -3.72 -6.28
C GLU A 116 -1.30 -2.58 -6.59
N ASN A 117 -0.40 -2.79 -7.55
CA ASN A 117 0.76 -1.94 -7.81
C ASN A 117 0.70 -1.25 -9.18
N GLN A 118 -0.46 -1.17 -9.83
CA GLN A 118 -0.61 -0.43 -11.09
C GLN A 118 -2.01 0.14 -11.28
N GLY A 119 -2.09 1.31 -11.90
CA GLY A 119 -3.33 1.97 -12.33
C GLY A 119 -3.54 1.95 -13.85
N LEU A 120 -2.91 1.02 -14.58
CA LEU A 120 -2.96 0.93 -16.04
C LEU A 120 -4.19 0.18 -16.59
N SER A 121 -4.90 -0.56 -15.74
CA SER A 121 -6.05 -1.35 -16.18
C SER A 121 -7.15 -0.48 -16.79
N LYS A 122 -7.75 -0.92 -17.90
CA LYS A 122 -8.82 -0.17 -18.61
C LYS A 122 -10.03 0.12 -17.72
N GLN A 123 -10.27 -0.73 -16.73
CA GLN A 123 -11.29 -0.60 -15.68
C GLN A 123 -11.16 0.73 -14.91
N PHE A 124 -9.93 1.21 -14.72
CA PHE A 124 -9.64 2.47 -14.02
C PHE A 124 -9.87 3.71 -14.90
N ASN A 125 -9.99 3.56 -16.22
CA ASN A 125 -10.43 4.63 -17.11
C ASN A 125 -11.97 4.79 -17.05
N SER A 126 -12.51 4.89 -15.84
CA SER A 126 -13.92 5.12 -15.57
C SER A 126 -14.08 6.08 -14.40
N PRO A 127 -14.91 7.11 -14.51
CA PRO A 127 -15.18 8.01 -13.38
C PRO A 127 -15.96 7.33 -12.24
N ASN A 128 -16.42 6.09 -12.46
CA ASN A 128 -17.11 5.28 -11.46
C ASN A 128 -16.16 4.37 -10.66
N ALA A 129 -14.93 4.17 -11.11
CA ALA A 129 -14.00 3.21 -10.54
C ALA A 129 -13.42 3.72 -9.21
N ILE A 130 -13.30 2.82 -8.25
CA ILE A 130 -12.52 3.01 -7.02
C ILE A 130 -11.65 1.79 -6.78
N PHE A 131 -10.41 2.02 -6.36
CA PHE A 131 -9.42 0.99 -6.04
C PHE A 131 -8.68 1.35 -4.75
N ILE A 132 -7.83 0.46 -4.25
CA ILE A 132 -6.90 0.75 -3.16
C ILE A 132 -5.48 0.80 -3.71
N TYR A 133 -4.64 1.66 -3.17
CA TYR A 133 -3.28 1.84 -3.67
C TYR A 133 -2.32 2.03 -2.50
N SER A 134 -1.14 1.39 -2.59
CA SER A 134 0.00 1.74 -1.75
C SER A 134 0.45 3.17 -2.07
N VAL A 135 0.48 4.03 -1.07
CA VAL A 135 0.88 5.42 -1.23
C VAL A 135 2.38 5.49 -1.55
N GLY A 136 3.19 4.63 -0.94
CA GLY A 136 4.62 4.54 -1.23
C GLY A 136 4.88 4.14 -2.68
N ASP A 137 4.24 3.08 -3.18
CA ASP A 137 4.37 2.68 -4.58
C ASP A 137 3.90 3.78 -5.53
N TRP A 138 2.77 4.44 -5.23
CA TRP A 138 2.26 5.53 -6.06
C TRP A 138 3.25 6.69 -6.16
N ILE A 139 3.90 7.09 -5.05
CA ILE A 139 4.95 8.12 -5.05
C ILE A 139 6.15 7.65 -5.87
N ALA A 140 6.64 6.43 -5.60
CA ALA A 140 7.81 5.87 -6.28
C ALA A 140 7.60 5.80 -7.80
N GLN A 141 6.42 5.36 -8.23
CA GLN A 141 6.05 5.25 -9.63
C GLN A 141 5.88 6.62 -10.27
N LYS A 142 5.13 7.53 -9.65
CA LYS A 142 4.76 8.81 -10.26
C LYS A 142 5.93 9.79 -10.36
N TYR A 143 6.78 9.84 -9.34
CA TYR A 143 7.79 10.90 -9.21
C TYR A 143 9.22 10.39 -9.37
N ASN A 144 9.47 9.15 -8.99
CA ASN A 144 10.83 8.65 -8.88
C ASN A 144 11.15 7.57 -9.92
N SER A 145 10.19 7.10 -10.71
CA SER A 145 10.41 6.07 -11.73
C SER A 145 10.39 6.64 -13.15
N PRO A 146 11.11 6.03 -14.10
CA PRO A 146 10.98 6.39 -15.51
C PRO A 146 9.59 6.04 -16.06
N LEU A 147 9.20 6.72 -17.15
CA LEU A 147 8.02 6.32 -17.91
C LEU A 147 8.18 4.91 -18.50
N PRO A 148 7.07 4.18 -18.78
CA PRO A 148 7.12 2.87 -19.41
C PRO A 148 8.00 2.85 -20.67
N GLY A 149 8.94 1.90 -20.70
CA GLY A 149 9.89 1.73 -21.81
C GLY A 149 11.00 2.79 -21.89
N ARG A 150 11.17 3.64 -20.86
CA ARG A 150 12.23 4.65 -20.80
C ARG A 150 13.30 4.26 -19.79
N LYS A 151 14.54 4.72 -20.05
CA LYS A 151 15.63 4.63 -19.08
C LYS A 151 15.46 5.71 -17.99
N PRO A 152 15.90 5.46 -16.74
CA PRO A 152 15.91 6.47 -15.69
C PRO A 152 16.69 7.73 -16.10
N ALA A 153 16.07 8.90 -15.91
CA ALA A 153 16.73 10.20 -15.99
C ALA A 153 17.45 10.54 -14.67
N ALA A 154 18.24 11.61 -14.66
CA ALA A 154 18.87 12.11 -13.44
C ALA A 154 17.83 12.39 -12.35
N GLY A 155 18.01 11.80 -11.16
CA GLY A 155 17.08 11.91 -10.04
C GLY A 155 15.97 10.85 -10.02
N GLN A 156 15.89 9.95 -11.01
CA GLN A 156 15.01 8.79 -10.98
C GLN A 156 15.73 7.54 -10.45
N ASN A 157 14.96 6.66 -9.83
CA ASN A 157 15.39 5.37 -9.35
C ASN A 157 15.81 4.48 -10.52
N ALA A 158 16.86 3.69 -10.30
CA ALA A 158 17.37 2.72 -11.27
C ALA A 158 16.37 1.60 -11.57
N PHE A 159 15.45 1.34 -10.64
CA PHE A 159 14.43 0.30 -10.70
C PHE A 159 13.04 0.92 -10.56
N GLY A 160 12.07 0.31 -11.23
CA GLY A 160 10.67 0.76 -11.24
C GLY A 160 10.24 1.33 -12.58
N THR A 161 8.95 1.63 -12.69
CA THR A 161 8.33 2.22 -13.87
C THR A 161 7.10 2.98 -13.41
N ASP A 162 6.80 4.13 -14.01
CA ASP A 162 5.54 4.84 -13.77
C ASP A 162 4.37 3.97 -14.26
N GLN A 163 3.63 3.40 -13.31
CA GLN A 163 2.47 2.57 -13.55
C GLN A 163 1.21 3.15 -12.93
N VAL A 164 1.19 4.40 -12.47
CA VAL A 164 0.01 4.97 -11.79
C VAL A 164 -1.19 5.09 -12.72
N GLY A 165 -0.94 5.16 -14.03
CA GLY A 165 -1.96 5.21 -15.07
C GLY A 165 -3.03 6.27 -14.83
N TYR A 166 -4.27 5.80 -14.65
CA TYR A 166 -5.43 6.68 -14.48
C TYR A 166 -5.62 7.19 -13.06
N LEU A 167 -4.93 6.60 -12.07
CA LEU A 167 -5.31 6.70 -10.67
C LEU A 167 -4.59 7.83 -9.93
N GLY A 168 -5.36 8.61 -9.19
CA GLY A 168 -4.89 9.55 -8.18
C GLY A 168 -5.47 9.20 -6.81
N LEU A 169 -4.74 9.59 -5.76
CA LEU A 169 -5.02 9.18 -4.38
C LEU A 169 -6.08 10.06 -3.73
N GLY A 170 -7.04 9.41 -3.05
CA GLY A 170 -8.09 10.05 -2.27
C GLY A 170 -7.72 10.25 -0.80
N LYS A 171 -8.55 11.02 -0.09
CA LYS A 171 -8.40 11.32 1.35
C LYS A 171 -9.31 10.45 2.21
N ILE A 172 -8.84 10.10 3.40
CA ILE A 172 -9.63 9.36 4.40
C ILE A 172 -9.89 10.30 5.58
N ASN A 173 -11.18 10.48 5.94
CA ASN A 173 -11.60 11.40 7.00
C ASN A 173 -11.00 12.81 6.86
N GLY A 174 -10.89 13.31 5.63
CA GLY A 174 -10.28 14.61 5.32
C GLY A 174 -8.75 14.65 5.33
N VAL A 175 -8.09 13.59 5.80
CA VAL A 175 -6.62 13.52 5.90
C VAL A 175 -6.04 13.03 4.57
N SER A 176 -5.12 13.82 4.01
CA SER A 176 -4.35 13.43 2.82
C SER A 176 -3.24 12.46 3.20
N ALA A 177 -3.05 11.41 2.38
CA ALA A 177 -1.91 10.50 2.51
C ALA A 177 -0.60 11.11 1.99
N LEU A 178 -0.68 12.19 1.20
CA LEU A 178 0.47 12.90 0.62
C LEU A 178 0.72 14.24 1.33
N THR A 179 1.99 14.62 1.45
CA THR A 179 2.42 15.98 1.81
C THR A 179 2.20 16.97 0.66
N VAL A 180 2.26 18.27 0.97
CA VAL A 180 2.15 19.35 -0.03
C VAL A 180 3.55 19.75 -0.50
N ALA A 181 4.15 18.93 -1.36
CA ALA A 181 5.46 19.19 -1.96
C ALA A 181 5.45 18.86 -3.46
N LYS A 182 6.41 19.40 -4.22
CA LYS A 182 6.52 19.13 -5.66
C LYS A 182 6.72 17.64 -5.95
N VAL A 183 7.59 17.00 -5.17
CA VAL A 183 7.67 15.55 -5.03
C VAL A 183 7.13 15.24 -3.64
N PRO A 184 5.90 14.71 -3.52
CA PRO A 184 5.29 14.44 -2.24
C PRO A 184 5.95 13.24 -1.54
N ALA A 185 5.86 13.23 -0.22
CA ALA A 185 6.13 12.07 0.62
C ALA A 185 4.83 11.61 1.27
N ILE A 186 4.84 10.44 1.92
CA ILE A 186 3.73 10.05 2.79
C ILE A 186 3.60 11.07 3.93
N ASN A 187 2.39 11.57 4.13
CA ASN A 187 2.05 12.41 5.26
C ASN A 187 2.09 11.58 6.55
N LYS A 188 3.06 11.84 7.43
CA LYS A 188 3.20 11.17 8.74
C LYS A 188 1.93 11.29 9.61
N GLY A 189 1.16 12.37 9.43
CA GLY A 189 -0.13 12.57 10.10
C GLY A 189 -1.23 11.62 9.63
N PHE A 190 -1.05 10.92 8.50
CA PHE A 190 -2.01 9.93 8.00
C PHE A 190 -2.15 8.70 8.91
N ARG A 191 -1.17 8.45 9.81
CA ARG A 191 -1.23 7.37 10.80
C ARG A 191 -2.50 7.40 11.65
N VAL A 192 -3.07 8.58 11.90
CA VAL A 192 -4.33 8.75 12.68
C VAL A 192 -5.54 8.07 12.01
N THR A 193 -5.45 7.76 10.71
CA THR A 193 -6.51 7.07 9.98
C THR A 193 -6.53 5.56 10.21
N GLY A 194 -5.45 4.99 10.76
CA GLY A 194 -5.27 3.54 10.90
C GLY A 194 -4.87 2.83 9.60
N PHE A 195 -4.71 3.54 8.48
CA PHE A 195 -4.30 2.97 7.20
C PHE A 195 -2.79 3.11 6.93
N THR A 196 -1.97 2.92 7.97
CA THR A 196 -0.52 2.78 7.86
C THR A 196 -0.14 1.40 8.35
N ARG A 197 0.74 0.72 7.61
CA ARG A 197 1.28 -0.61 7.95
C ARG A 197 2.79 -0.57 8.02
N THR A 198 3.35 -1.38 8.89
CA THR A 198 4.79 -1.68 8.88
C THR A 198 5.08 -2.67 7.74
N LEU A 199 6.18 -2.42 7.03
CA LEU A 199 6.78 -3.31 6.05
C LEU A 199 7.97 -4.02 6.71
N TYR A 200 8.12 -5.30 6.39
CA TYR A 200 9.07 -6.17 7.06
C TYR A 200 9.97 -6.88 6.06
N ASP A 201 11.23 -7.05 6.45
CA ASP A 201 12.10 -8.08 5.88
C ASP A 201 11.97 -9.37 6.68
N ILE A 202 12.03 -10.50 5.97
CA ILE A 202 11.92 -11.82 6.59
C ILE A 202 13.31 -12.41 6.75
N VAL A 203 13.67 -12.73 7.98
CA VAL A 203 14.94 -13.37 8.33
C VAL A 203 14.70 -14.68 9.07
N ARG A 204 15.71 -15.55 9.13
CA ARG A 204 15.70 -16.67 10.08
C ARG A 204 15.74 -16.09 11.49
N TYR A 205 14.81 -16.52 12.34
CA TYR A 205 14.75 -16.05 13.73
C TYR A 205 15.96 -16.55 14.53
N GLN A 206 16.62 -15.65 15.25
CA GLN A 206 17.67 -16.01 16.20
C GLN A 206 17.16 -15.89 17.64
N ALA A 207 17.29 -16.95 18.46
CA ALA A 207 16.78 -16.89 19.84
C ALA A 207 17.55 -15.95 20.77
N LYS A 208 18.75 -15.50 20.35
CA LYS A 208 19.63 -14.61 21.13
C LYS A 208 19.67 -13.22 20.49
N GLY A 209 20.00 -12.21 21.30
CA GLY A 209 20.20 -10.85 20.84
C GLY A 209 18.87 -10.17 20.46
N ASP A 210 18.88 -9.41 19.38
CA ASP A 210 17.73 -8.69 18.83
C ASP A 210 16.86 -9.57 17.89
N HIS A 211 17.14 -10.86 17.86
CA HIS A 211 16.49 -11.88 17.04
C HIS A 211 16.78 -11.83 15.54
N VAL A 212 17.71 -10.98 15.11
CA VAL A 212 18.23 -10.93 13.75
C VAL A 212 19.51 -11.78 13.66
N PRO A 213 19.74 -12.54 12.58
CA PRO A 213 21.01 -13.23 12.37
C PRO A 213 22.20 -12.27 12.50
N ALA A 214 23.23 -12.65 13.26
CA ALA A 214 24.40 -11.80 13.53
C ALA A 214 25.08 -11.21 12.27
N ASN A 215 25.02 -11.90 11.13
CA ASN A 215 25.55 -11.40 9.85
C ASN A 215 24.67 -10.33 9.19
N LEU A 216 23.40 -10.22 9.59
CA LEU A 216 22.43 -9.24 9.11
C LEU A 216 22.14 -8.13 10.13
N ASP A 217 22.48 -8.32 11.42
CA ASP A 217 22.25 -7.35 12.50
C ASP A 217 22.79 -5.95 12.17
N ARG A 218 24.00 -5.85 11.60
CA ARG A 218 24.59 -4.57 11.18
C ARG A 218 23.81 -3.85 10.06
N ILE A 219 22.89 -4.55 9.39
CA ILE A 219 22.09 -4.01 8.28
C ILE A 219 20.64 -3.80 8.73
N LEU A 220 20.02 -4.86 9.24
CA LEU A 220 18.58 -4.94 9.55
C LEU A 220 18.27 -4.82 11.04
N GLY A 221 19.25 -5.01 11.93
CA GLY A 221 19.04 -4.92 13.38
C GLY A 221 18.70 -3.50 13.81
N ARG A 222 18.33 -3.34 15.08
CA ARG A 222 17.89 -2.02 15.63
C ARG A 222 18.96 -0.93 15.47
N ALA A 223 20.24 -1.30 15.64
CA ALA A 223 21.38 -0.41 15.44
C ALA A 223 21.93 -0.43 14.00
N GLY A 224 21.26 -1.16 13.10
CA GLY A 224 21.71 -1.46 11.76
C GLY A 224 21.62 -0.28 10.79
N TYR A 225 22.22 -0.48 9.62
CA TYR A 225 22.32 0.50 8.55
C TYR A 225 20.97 1.14 8.20
N PHE A 226 19.90 0.36 8.01
CA PHE A 226 18.61 0.92 7.61
C PHE A 226 17.95 1.80 8.68
N CYS A 227 18.25 1.58 9.95
CA CYS A 227 17.62 2.29 11.06
C CYS A 227 18.39 3.54 11.50
N HIS A 228 19.71 3.59 11.29
CA HIS A 228 20.57 4.69 11.77
C HIS A 228 21.33 5.45 10.68
N ASN A 229 21.42 4.93 9.46
CA ASN A 229 22.13 5.60 8.38
C ASN A 229 21.22 6.55 7.60
N THR A 230 21.60 7.82 7.53
CA THR A 230 20.81 8.86 6.84
C THR A 230 20.67 8.63 5.34
N THR A 231 21.66 8.00 4.68
CA THR A 231 21.55 7.58 3.27
C THR A 231 20.49 6.49 3.11
N ALA A 232 20.44 5.51 4.02
CA ALA A 232 19.44 4.45 4.00
C ALA A 232 18.02 5.01 4.23
N THR A 233 17.87 5.89 5.22
CA THR A 233 16.61 6.57 5.50
C THR A 233 16.11 7.37 4.28
N LYS A 234 17.01 8.12 3.63
CA LYS A 234 16.68 8.85 2.40
C LYS A 234 16.32 7.92 1.24
N ALA A 235 16.93 6.73 1.15
CA ALA A 235 16.57 5.74 0.16
C ALA A 235 15.15 5.21 0.40
N ILE A 236 14.77 4.89 1.64
CA ILE A 236 13.40 4.49 2.00
C ILE A 236 12.40 5.57 1.55
N GLU A 237 12.70 6.83 1.83
CA GLU A 237 11.86 7.97 1.44
C GLU A 237 11.85 8.19 -0.08
N SER A 238 12.96 7.96 -0.80
CA SER A 238 13.03 8.07 -2.26
C SER A 238 12.31 6.92 -2.98
N TYR A 239 12.06 5.80 -2.31
CA TYR A 239 11.14 4.77 -2.76
C TYR A 239 9.71 4.99 -2.22
N GLY A 240 9.41 6.18 -1.69
CA GLY A 240 8.07 6.62 -1.34
C GLY A 240 7.59 6.22 0.06
N PHE A 241 8.39 5.47 0.82
CA PHE A 241 7.98 4.93 2.12
C PHE A 241 8.41 5.82 3.28
N LEU A 242 7.85 5.55 4.46
CA LEU A 242 8.33 6.16 5.71
C LEU A 242 9.34 5.23 6.39
N PRO A 243 10.35 5.77 7.08
CA PRO A 243 11.12 4.98 8.04
C PRO A 243 10.19 4.43 9.13
N ALA A 244 10.33 3.14 9.45
CA ALA A 244 9.50 2.53 10.49
C ALA A 244 9.82 3.11 11.87
N LEU A 245 8.79 3.39 12.67
CA LEU A 245 8.99 3.84 14.07
C LEU A 245 9.66 2.76 14.93
N THR A 246 9.51 1.50 14.54
CA THR A 246 10.05 0.32 15.23
C THR A 246 11.17 -0.35 14.44
N CYS A 247 11.87 0.39 13.55
CA CYS A 247 12.92 -0.15 12.68
C CYS A 247 13.87 -1.12 13.41
N GLY A 248 14.12 -2.27 12.80
CA GLY A 248 14.96 -3.34 13.32
C GLY A 248 14.34 -4.18 14.43
N SER A 249 13.10 -3.91 14.85
CA SER A 249 12.38 -4.77 15.80
C SER A 249 11.81 -6.00 15.10
N VAL A 250 11.88 -7.14 15.78
CA VAL A 250 11.39 -8.44 15.30
C VAL A 250 10.04 -8.80 15.94
N SER A 251 9.13 -9.37 15.15
CA SER A 251 7.87 -10.00 15.59
C SER A 251 7.67 -11.41 15.05
#